data_AF-A0A3L6S176-F1
#
_entry.id   AF-A0A3L6S176-F1
#
_cell.length_a   1.000
_cell.length_b   1.000
_cell.length_c   1.000
_cell.angle_alpha   90.00
_cell.angle_beta   90.00
_cell.angle_gamma   90.00
#
_symmetry.space_group_name_H-M   'P 1'
#
loop_
_entity.id
_entity.type
_entity.pdbx_description
1 polymer ?
#
loop_
_entity_poly.entity_id
_entity_poly.type
_entity_poly.pdbx_seq_one_letter_code
_entity_poly.pdbx_strand_id
1 'polypeptide(L)'
;MQILEAFDIKFHQLTSNAFVRLGLYFWVSKTCRLQPTAEGFGFAHRVHFQHKTVLAPPEGKSADESTEAEAQYACYNFTYRDIVSGTVAAYKNKWEDWTSYWFYHKAPVDASGQPCSLAGQKVGVLLKCPRFDVEENVEHQAFVSVLHEISKVFGTRDLVEEYVAYKCWPLRAGWAITDWAEDVGGLPMPDFEKSFGLSKEGELFCLCSSLLL
;
A
#
# COMPACT_ATOMS: atom_id res chain seq x y z
N MET A 1 -1.68 2.11 -12.03
CA MET A 1 -2.43 1.15 -11.18
C MET A 1 -3.81 1.76 -11.01
N GLN A 2 -4.86 1.06 -11.45
CA GLN A 2 -6.22 1.60 -11.59
C GLN A 2 -6.76 2.26 -10.30
N ILE A 3 -6.45 1.71 -9.12
CA ILE A 3 -6.84 2.32 -7.84
C ILE A 3 -6.27 3.74 -7.72
N LEU A 4 -4.98 3.96 -7.99
CA LEU A 4 -4.40 5.31 -7.84
C LEU A 4 -4.97 6.28 -8.86
N GLU A 5 -5.21 5.81 -10.08
CA GLU A 5 -5.84 6.60 -11.14
C GLU A 5 -7.25 7.04 -10.74
N ALA A 6 -8.05 6.15 -10.13
CA ALA A 6 -9.40 6.44 -9.67
C ALA A 6 -9.44 7.52 -8.56
N PHE A 7 -8.41 7.60 -7.74
CA PHE A 7 -8.25 8.65 -6.73
C PHE A 7 -7.43 9.85 -7.20
N ASP A 8 -6.96 9.89 -8.45
CA ASP A 8 -5.94 10.84 -8.94
C ASP A 8 -4.73 11.02 -8.00
N ILE A 9 -4.24 9.91 -7.45
CA ILE A 9 -3.06 9.86 -6.59
C ILE A 9 -1.84 9.46 -7.42
N LYS A 10 -0.71 10.14 -7.22
CA LYS A 10 0.59 9.77 -7.77
C LYS A 10 1.36 8.91 -6.76
N PHE A 11 2.18 8.01 -7.26
CA PHE A 11 2.89 7.01 -6.45
C PHE A 11 3.73 7.62 -5.31
N HIS A 12 4.43 8.73 -5.56
CA HIS A 12 5.28 9.40 -4.56
C HIS A 12 4.49 10.07 -3.42
N GLN A 13 3.19 10.27 -3.59
CA GLN A 13 2.32 10.87 -2.59
C GLN A 13 1.85 9.84 -1.56
N LEU A 14 1.96 8.54 -1.86
CA LEU A 14 1.58 7.48 -0.94
C LEU A 14 2.55 7.39 0.24
N THR A 15 2.04 7.05 1.42
CA THR A 15 2.84 6.62 2.57
C THR A 15 3.23 5.14 2.46
N SER A 16 4.23 4.70 3.23
CA SER A 16 4.53 3.26 3.37
C SER A 16 3.31 2.45 3.80
N ASN A 17 2.51 2.96 4.72
CA ASN A 17 1.28 2.35 5.19
C ASN A 17 0.22 2.21 4.09
N ALA A 18 0.20 3.12 3.12
CA ALA A 18 -0.71 3.01 1.97
C ALA A 18 -0.37 1.78 1.12
N PHE A 19 0.92 1.48 0.91
CA PHE A 19 1.34 0.27 0.19
C PHE A 19 0.92 -1.01 0.91
N VAL A 20 1.07 -1.05 2.24
CA VAL A 20 0.64 -2.20 3.05
C VAL A 20 -0.87 -2.43 2.89
N ARG A 21 -1.68 -1.36 2.93
CA ARG A 21 -3.14 -1.47 2.76
C ARG A 21 -3.55 -1.92 1.36
N LEU A 22 -2.91 -1.36 0.33
CA LEU A 22 -3.12 -1.83 -1.03
C LEU A 22 -2.75 -3.31 -1.15
N GLY A 23 -1.61 -3.73 -0.59
CA GLY A 23 -1.16 -5.11 -0.59
C GLY A 23 -2.16 -6.05 0.08
N LEU A 24 -2.69 -5.66 1.25
CA LEU A 24 -3.71 -6.41 1.96
C LEU A 24 -5.00 -6.53 1.15
N TYR A 25 -5.45 -5.46 0.50
CA TYR A 25 -6.63 -5.52 -0.37
C TYR A 25 -6.47 -6.54 -1.49
N PHE A 26 -5.34 -6.49 -2.21
CA PHE A 26 -5.06 -7.46 -3.27
C PHE A 26 -4.90 -8.88 -2.75
N TRP A 27 -4.22 -9.05 -1.60
CA TRP A 27 -4.04 -10.33 -0.94
C TRP A 27 -5.39 -10.95 -0.61
N VAL A 28 -6.18 -10.30 0.25
CA VAL A 28 -7.48 -10.78 0.71
C VAL A 28 -8.44 -11.01 -0.45
N SER A 29 -8.51 -10.09 -1.42
CA SER A 29 -9.42 -10.27 -2.55
C SER A 29 -9.07 -11.55 -3.33
N LYS A 30 -7.80 -11.72 -3.70
CA LYS A 30 -7.40 -12.86 -4.53
C LYS A 30 -7.41 -14.18 -3.78
N THR A 31 -7.01 -14.22 -2.52
CA THR A 31 -7.09 -15.45 -1.70
C THR A 31 -8.53 -15.84 -1.39
N CYS A 32 -9.48 -14.89 -1.47
CA CYS A 32 -10.90 -15.15 -1.30
C CYS A 32 -11.71 -15.25 -2.61
N ARG A 33 -11.05 -15.44 -3.75
CA ARG A 33 -11.69 -15.52 -5.09
C ARG A 33 -12.52 -14.29 -5.48
N LEU A 34 -12.24 -13.13 -4.89
CA LEU A 34 -12.81 -11.85 -5.29
C LEU A 34 -11.91 -11.17 -6.32
N GLN A 35 -12.52 -10.52 -7.30
CA GLN A 35 -11.78 -9.70 -8.25
C GLN A 35 -11.45 -8.35 -7.61
N PRO A 36 -10.16 -7.99 -7.42
CA PRO A 36 -9.81 -6.66 -6.92
C PRO A 36 -10.07 -5.61 -8.00
N THR A 37 -10.84 -4.58 -7.67
CA THR A 37 -11.20 -3.47 -8.56
C THR A 37 -10.94 -2.12 -7.88
N ALA A 38 -10.90 -1.04 -8.67
CA ALA A 38 -10.78 0.30 -8.11
C ALA A 38 -12.03 0.65 -7.29
N GLU A 39 -13.22 0.33 -7.82
CA GLU A 39 -14.51 0.54 -7.19
C GLU A 39 -14.62 -0.22 -5.86
N GLY A 40 -14.26 -1.52 -5.84
CA GLY A 40 -14.28 -2.32 -4.62
C GLY A 40 -13.35 -1.77 -3.54
N PHE A 41 -12.13 -1.35 -3.92
CA PHE A 41 -11.24 -0.67 -2.99
C PHE A 41 -11.84 0.65 -2.49
N GLY A 42 -12.38 1.46 -3.41
CA GLY A 42 -13.00 2.75 -3.13
C GLY A 42 -14.24 2.67 -2.25
N PHE A 43 -15.00 1.58 -2.36
CA PHE A 43 -16.15 1.31 -1.50
C PHE A 43 -15.71 1.02 -0.06
N ALA A 44 -14.67 0.20 0.13
CA ALA A 44 -14.19 -0.16 1.47
C ALA A 44 -13.28 0.90 2.12
N HIS A 45 -12.63 1.76 1.33
CA HIS A 45 -11.61 2.69 1.80
C HIS A 45 -11.92 4.15 1.47
N ARG A 46 -11.26 5.05 2.21
CA ARG A 46 -11.18 6.48 1.92
C ARG A 46 -9.74 6.94 2.00
N VAL A 47 -9.43 8.02 1.29
CA VAL A 47 -8.13 8.68 1.41
C VAL A 47 -8.07 9.40 2.76
N HIS A 48 -6.94 9.23 3.45
CA HIS A 48 -6.58 9.98 4.63
C HIS A 48 -5.37 10.85 4.31
N PHE A 49 -5.59 12.16 4.31
CA PHE A 49 -4.54 13.14 4.05
C PHE A 49 -3.75 13.40 5.35
N GLN A 50 -2.44 13.19 5.29
CA GLN A 50 -1.48 13.45 6.36
C GLN A 50 -0.72 14.74 6.01
N HIS A 51 -1.19 15.86 6.54
CA HIS A 51 -0.51 17.15 6.37
C HIS A 51 0.94 17.06 6.87
N LYS A 52 1.86 17.47 6.03
CA LYS A 52 3.28 17.58 6.38
C LYS A 52 3.80 18.89 5.81
N THR A 53 4.39 19.72 6.67
CA THR A 53 5.05 20.95 6.25
C THR A 53 6.55 20.71 6.22
N VAL A 54 7.21 21.23 5.20
CA VAL A 54 8.67 21.24 5.06
C VAL A 54 9.16 22.67 4.86
N LEU A 55 10.35 22.96 5.36
CA LEU A 55 11.04 24.20 5.04
C LEU A 55 11.67 24.04 3.65
N ALA A 56 11.19 24.83 2.69
CA ALA A 56 11.73 24.85 1.34
C ALA A 56 12.37 26.22 1.07
N PRO A 57 13.62 26.27 0.56
CA PRO A 57 14.15 27.49 -0.01
C PRO A 57 13.27 27.90 -1.20
N PRO A 58 12.95 29.20 -1.36
CA PRO A 58 12.33 29.71 -2.58
C PRO A 58 13.17 29.30 -3.79
N GLU A 59 12.52 29.00 -4.93
CA GLU A 59 13.22 28.66 -6.17
C GLU A 59 14.32 29.72 -6.45
N GLY A 60 15.58 29.29 -6.47
CA GLY A 60 16.74 30.16 -6.74
C GLY A 60 17.37 30.89 -5.55
N LYS A 61 16.98 30.60 -4.29
CA LYS A 61 17.52 31.29 -3.09
C LYS A 61 18.22 30.36 -2.09
N SER A 62 19.05 30.97 -1.23
CA SER A 62 19.80 30.26 -0.18
C SER A 62 18.90 29.71 0.93
N ALA A 63 19.42 28.75 1.71
CA ALA A 63 18.69 28.09 2.79
C ALA A 63 18.22 29.04 3.91
N ASP A 64 18.80 30.23 4.00
CA ASP A 64 18.50 31.25 5.03
C ASP A 64 17.14 31.93 4.83
N GLU A 65 16.51 31.80 3.65
CA GLU A 65 15.18 32.36 3.34
C GLU A 65 14.10 31.28 3.16
N SER A 66 14.22 30.14 3.84
CA SER A 66 13.26 29.04 3.70
C SER A 66 11.84 29.45 4.14
N THR A 67 10.85 29.16 3.30
CA THR A 67 9.42 29.34 3.64
C THR A 67 8.79 27.98 3.90
N GLU A 68 7.78 27.92 4.76
CA GLU A 68 6.97 26.72 4.96
C GLU A 68 6.23 26.36 3.66
N ALA A 69 6.41 25.13 3.21
CA ALA A 69 5.74 24.56 2.05
C ALA A 69 5.09 23.22 2.44
N GLU A 70 3.95 22.91 1.84
CA GLU A 70 3.29 21.63 2.06
C GLU A 70 4.01 20.53 1.28
N ALA A 71 4.41 19.47 1.98
CA ALA A 71 5.07 18.32 1.39
C ALA A 71 4.06 17.51 0.58
N GLN A 72 4.37 17.31 -0.69
CA GLN A 72 3.59 16.47 -1.60
C GLN A 72 4.02 15.00 -1.55
N TYR A 73 5.12 14.69 -0.88
CA TYR A 73 5.61 13.32 -0.71
C TYR A 73 5.02 12.70 0.55
N ALA A 74 4.61 11.43 0.44
CA ALA A 74 4.08 10.67 1.56
C ALA A 74 2.90 11.32 2.32
N CYS A 75 2.06 12.08 1.61
CA CYS A 75 0.97 12.83 2.22
C CYS A 75 -0.37 12.07 2.18
N TYR A 76 -0.49 10.99 1.41
CA TYR A 76 -1.72 10.20 1.32
C TYR A 76 -1.56 8.81 1.94
N ASN A 77 -2.54 8.45 2.76
CA ASN A 77 -2.76 7.12 3.27
C ASN A 77 -4.19 6.68 2.92
N PHE A 78 -4.53 5.43 3.17
CA PHE A 78 -5.90 4.93 3.10
C PHE A 78 -6.38 4.57 4.49
N THR A 79 -7.67 4.69 4.75
CA THR A 79 -8.32 4.13 5.94
C THR A 79 -9.61 3.46 5.52
N TYR A 80 -10.09 2.50 6.31
CA TYR A 80 -11.42 1.94 6.09
C TYR A 80 -12.49 3.03 6.21
N ARG A 81 -13.56 2.90 5.41
CA ARG A 81 -14.80 3.67 5.60
C ARG A 81 -15.55 3.12 6.81
N ASP A 82 -16.51 3.90 7.31
CA ASP A 82 -17.23 3.56 8.55
C ASP A 82 -18.16 2.34 8.38
N ILE A 83 -18.46 1.96 7.13
CA ILE A 83 -19.20 0.72 6.80
C ILE A 83 -18.37 -0.55 7.02
N VAL A 84 -17.05 -0.43 7.18
CA VAL A 84 -16.14 -1.57 7.31
C VAL A 84 -15.71 -1.72 8.76
N SER A 85 -16.17 -2.79 9.40
CA SER A 85 -15.61 -3.27 10.67
C SER A 85 -14.31 -4.03 10.35
N GLY A 86 -13.22 -3.27 10.23
CA GLY A 86 -11.93 -3.79 9.76
C GLY A 86 -11.04 -4.39 10.85
N THR A 87 -9.93 -5.00 10.40
CA THR A 87 -8.87 -5.53 11.27
C THR A 87 -8.22 -4.41 12.09
N VAL A 88 -7.80 -4.73 13.33
CA VAL A 88 -7.02 -3.81 14.15
C VAL A 88 -5.76 -3.40 13.40
N ALA A 89 -5.54 -2.08 13.27
CA ALA A 89 -4.34 -1.54 12.66
C ALA A 89 -3.14 -1.85 13.56
N ALA A 90 -2.25 -2.72 13.10
CA ALA A 90 -1.04 -3.14 13.80
C ALA A 90 0.21 -2.62 13.08
N TYR A 91 0.21 -1.34 12.70
CA TYR A 91 1.34 -0.71 12.05
C TYR A 91 1.73 0.60 12.76
N LYS A 92 3.03 0.91 12.76
CA LYS A 92 3.54 2.16 13.32
C LYS A 92 3.08 3.32 12.43
N ASN A 93 2.30 4.24 12.99
CA ASN A 93 1.79 5.40 12.23
C ASN A 93 2.80 6.57 12.21
N LYS A 94 3.74 6.61 13.16
CA LYS A 94 4.79 7.61 13.24
C LYS A 94 6.14 6.94 13.04
N TRP A 95 6.75 7.17 11.89
CA TRP A 95 8.14 6.81 11.66
C TRP A 95 8.98 8.09 11.77
N GLU A 96 10.05 8.09 12.56
CA GLU A 96 10.99 9.21 12.62
C GLU A 96 11.86 9.19 11.36
N ASP A 97 11.98 10.34 10.68
CA ASP A 97 12.85 10.59 9.51
C ASP A 97 12.89 9.50 8.43
N TRP A 98 11.85 8.69 8.33
CA TRP A 98 11.76 7.59 7.36
C TRP A 98 11.88 8.08 5.91
N THR A 99 11.51 9.33 5.64
CA THR A 99 11.70 9.97 4.34
C THR A 99 13.18 10.10 3.94
N SER A 100 14.09 10.11 4.92
CA SER A 100 15.54 10.10 4.70
C SER A 100 16.07 8.73 4.25
N TYR A 101 15.28 7.67 4.44
CA TYR A 101 15.60 6.30 4.02
C TYR A 101 14.89 5.91 2.72
N TRP A 102 14.06 6.80 2.16
CA TRP A 102 13.36 6.53 0.92
C TRP A 102 14.21 6.91 -0.31
N PHE A 103 14.18 6.04 -1.32
CA PHE A 103 15.04 6.07 -2.50
C PHE A 103 14.71 7.17 -3.54
N TYR A 104 14.01 8.24 -3.18
CA TYR A 104 13.89 9.38 -4.09
C TYR A 104 15.19 10.16 -4.06
N HIS A 105 16.13 9.77 -4.93
CA HIS A 105 17.29 10.58 -5.23
C HIS A 105 16.82 11.93 -5.75
N LYS A 106 17.39 13.02 -5.24
CA LYS A 106 17.21 14.34 -5.85
C LYS A 106 17.63 14.20 -7.31
N ALA A 107 16.70 14.40 -8.24
CA ALA A 107 17.03 14.36 -9.64
C ALA A 107 18.11 15.43 -9.90
N PRO A 108 19.27 15.05 -10.49
CA PRO A 108 20.28 16.05 -10.82
C PRO A 108 19.69 17.08 -11.77
N VAL A 109 20.18 18.31 -11.71
CA VAL A 109 19.90 19.29 -12.76
C VAL A 109 20.82 18.97 -13.94
N ASP A 110 20.33 19.17 -15.16
CA ASP A 110 21.17 19.07 -16.34
C ASP A 110 22.13 20.28 -16.45
N ALA A 111 22.98 20.28 -17.47
CA ALA A 111 23.94 21.35 -17.71
C ALA A 111 23.28 22.73 -17.98
N SER A 112 21.97 22.77 -18.26
CA SER A 112 21.19 23.99 -18.47
C SER A 112 20.46 24.48 -17.21
N GLY A 113 20.62 23.76 -16.09
CA GLY A 113 19.92 24.05 -14.83
C GLY A 113 18.46 23.60 -14.81
N GLN A 114 18.01 22.85 -15.83
CA GLN A 114 16.67 22.27 -15.86
C GLN A 114 16.64 20.94 -15.10
N PRO A 115 15.48 20.56 -14.52
CA PRO A 115 15.32 19.24 -13.92
C PRO A 115 15.67 18.15 -14.94
N CYS A 116 16.49 17.17 -14.55
CA CYS A 116 16.80 16.02 -15.41
C CYS A 116 15.52 15.43 -16.01
N SER A 117 15.58 14.96 -17.25
CA SER A 117 14.45 14.34 -17.96
C SER A 117 13.82 13.13 -17.26
N LEU A 118 14.50 12.58 -16.24
CA LEU A 118 13.99 11.53 -15.36
C LEU A 118 13.08 12.06 -14.23
N ALA A 119 13.11 13.36 -13.96
CA ALA A 119 12.21 14.02 -13.02
C ALA A 119 10.81 14.10 -13.64
N GLY A 120 9.81 13.57 -12.94
CA GLY A 120 8.41 13.72 -13.33
C GLY A 120 7.99 15.19 -13.41
N GLN A 121 6.88 15.44 -14.10
CA GLN A 121 6.28 16.78 -14.14
C GLN A 121 5.97 17.30 -12.74
N LYS A 122 6.11 18.61 -12.53
CA LYS A 122 5.76 19.28 -11.28
C LYS A 122 4.28 19.02 -10.98
N VAL A 123 4.00 18.42 -9.83
CA VAL A 123 2.62 18.19 -9.37
C VAL A 123 2.08 19.52 -8.82
N GLY A 124 0.89 19.92 -9.27
CA GLY A 124 0.21 21.11 -8.78
C GLY A 124 -0.05 21.06 -7.27
N VAL A 125 -0.39 22.20 -6.67
CA VAL A 125 -0.69 22.30 -5.24
C VAL A 125 -1.83 21.33 -4.88
N LEU A 126 -1.66 20.57 -3.80
CA LEU A 126 -2.66 19.62 -3.31
C LEU A 126 -3.76 20.36 -2.55
N LEU A 127 -4.72 20.92 -3.29
CA LEU A 127 -5.76 21.78 -2.72
C LEU A 127 -6.87 21.01 -1.97
N LYS A 128 -6.99 19.70 -2.16
CA LYS A 128 -8.08 18.89 -1.59
C LYS A 128 -7.67 17.44 -1.39
N CYS A 129 -8.23 16.79 -0.35
CA CYS A 129 -8.18 15.34 -0.19
C CYS A 129 -8.98 14.67 -1.33
N PRO A 130 -8.36 13.81 -2.16
CA PRO A 130 -9.05 13.16 -3.25
C PRO A 130 -10.21 12.29 -2.77
N ARG A 131 -11.27 12.23 -3.58
CA ARG A 131 -12.46 11.42 -3.31
C ARG A 131 -12.77 10.58 -4.53
N PHE A 132 -13.21 9.36 -4.26
CA PHE A 132 -13.71 8.45 -5.26
C PHE A 132 -15.04 7.90 -4.73
N ASP A 133 -16.13 8.48 -5.24
CA ASP A 133 -17.48 8.12 -4.82
C ASP A 133 -17.90 6.88 -5.58
N VAL A 134 -18.26 5.84 -4.85
CA VAL A 134 -18.62 4.52 -5.38
C VAL A 134 -19.99 4.16 -4.84
N GLU A 135 -20.90 3.80 -5.75
CA GLU A 135 -22.23 3.32 -5.39
C GLU A 135 -22.16 1.94 -4.73
N GLU A 136 -23.14 1.68 -3.87
CA GLU A 136 -23.28 0.38 -3.23
C GLU A 136 -23.67 -0.70 -4.25
N ASN A 137 -22.96 -1.81 -4.22
CA ASN A 137 -23.21 -2.99 -5.04
C ASN A 137 -22.90 -4.25 -4.23
N VAL A 138 -23.58 -5.36 -4.54
CA VAL A 138 -23.37 -6.70 -3.99
C VAL A 138 -21.90 -7.13 -4.10
N GLU A 139 -21.23 -6.85 -5.21
CA GLU A 139 -19.81 -7.19 -5.38
C GLU A 139 -18.90 -6.40 -4.43
N HIS A 140 -19.20 -5.13 -4.20
CA HIS A 140 -18.44 -4.29 -3.27
C HIS A 140 -18.65 -4.73 -1.81
N GLN A 141 -19.89 -5.13 -1.49
CA GLN A 141 -20.23 -5.69 -0.18
C GLN A 141 -19.52 -7.02 0.09
N ALA A 142 -19.30 -7.85 -0.95
CA ALA A 142 -18.63 -9.14 -0.79
C ALA A 142 -17.23 -9.00 -0.17
N PHE A 143 -16.43 -8.00 -0.57
CA PHE A 143 -15.13 -7.74 0.06
C PHE A 143 -15.27 -7.35 1.53
N VAL A 144 -16.23 -6.48 1.86
CA VAL A 144 -16.47 -6.05 3.24
C VAL A 144 -16.89 -7.23 4.12
N SER A 145 -17.76 -8.11 3.62
CA SER A 145 -18.17 -9.33 4.31
C SER A 145 -17.01 -10.30 4.53
N VAL A 146 -16.20 -10.55 3.51
CA VAL A 146 -15.01 -11.40 3.61
C VAL A 146 -14.00 -10.83 4.61
N LEU A 147 -13.72 -9.54 4.52
CA LEU A 147 -12.81 -8.86 5.43
C LEU A 147 -13.32 -8.93 6.88
N HIS A 148 -14.63 -8.81 7.09
CA HIS A 148 -15.24 -8.98 8.41
C HIS A 148 -15.01 -10.40 8.96
N GLU A 149 -15.26 -11.45 8.18
CA GLU A 149 -15.03 -12.84 8.61
C GLU A 149 -13.56 -13.11 8.91
N ILE A 150 -12.65 -12.66 8.04
CA ILE A 150 -11.20 -12.77 8.25
C ILE A 150 -10.77 -12.05 9.53
N SER A 151 -11.32 -10.86 9.78
CA SER A 151 -10.93 -10.04 10.94
C SER A 151 -11.27 -10.66 12.30
N LYS A 152 -12.15 -11.67 12.34
CA LYS A 152 -12.47 -12.43 13.56
C LYS A 152 -11.32 -13.36 13.97
N VAL A 153 -10.46 -13.72 13.03
CA VAL A 153 -9.38 -14.71 13.22
C VAL A 153 -8.01 -14.09 13.04
N PHE A 154 -7.86 -13.19 12.07
CA PHE A 154 -6.59 -12.60 11.67
C PHE A 154 -6.55 -11.09 11.89
N GLY A 155 -5.47 -10.61 12.47
CA GLY A 155 -5.13 -9.20 12.48
C GLY A 155 -4.48 -8.75 11.18
N THR A 156 -4.34 -7.43 11.02
CA THR A 156 -3.59 -6.85 9.89
C THR A 156 -2.16 -7.38 9.83
N ARG A 157 -1.52 -7.57 11.00
CA ARG A 157 -0.15 -8.09 11.09
C ARG A 157 -0.08 -9.51 10.54
N ASP A 158 -0.99 -10.38 10.95
CA ASP A 158 -0.96 -11.79 10.57
C ASP A 158 -1.11 -11.94 9.04
N LEU A 159 -2.04 -11.20 8.43
CA LEU A 159 -2.22 -11.17 6.97
C LEU A 159 -0.98 -10.65 6.22
N VAL A 160 -0.27 -9.67 6.79
CA VAL A 160 0.96 -9.14 6.20
C VAL A 160 2.10 -10.14 6.33
N GLU A 161 2.26 -10.74 7.50
CA GLU A 161 3.26 -11.77 7.76
C GLU A 161 3.05 -12.99 6.85
N GLU A 162 1.81 -13.38 6.58
CA GLU A 162 1.49 -14.47 5.63
C GLU A 162 2.07 -14.21 4.25
N TYR A 163 1.67 -13.14 3.56
CA TYR A 163 2.14 -12.93 2.19
C TYR A 163 3.65 -12.64 2.14
N VAL A 164 4.24 -12.10 3.22
CA VAL A 164 5.70 -11.95 3.34
C VAL A 164 6.39 -13.31 3.48
N ALA A 165 5.87 -14.20 4.33
CA ALA A 165 6.39 -15.56 4.51
C ALA A 165 6.33 -16.36 3.22
N TYR A 166 5.26 -16.19 2.44
CA TYR A 166 5.11 -16.77 1.11
C TYR A 166 5.92 -16.07 0.01
N LYS A 167 6.74 -15.06 0.35
CA LYS A 167 7.54 -14.26 -0.60
C LYS A 167 6.69 -13.69 -1.74
N CYS A 168 5.44 -13.38 -1.43
CA CYS A 168 4.46 -12.85 -2.35
C CYS A 168 4.53 -11.33 -2.39
N TRP A 169 4.19 -10.80 -3.56
CA TRP A 169 4.13 -9.37 -3.79
C TRP A 169 2.74 -9.04 -4.34
N PRO A 170 1.74 -8.81 -3.48
CA PRO A 170 0.35 -8.66 -3.92
C PRO A 170 0.14 -7.52 -4.94
N LEU A 171 1.02 -6.52 -4.91
CA LEU A 171 1.03 -5.38 -5.83
C LEU A 171 1.81 -5.61 -7.13
N ARG A 172 2.53 -6.73 -7.26
CA ARG A 172 3.31 -7.03 -8.47
C ARG A 172 2.36 -7.31 -9.63
N ALA A 173 2.62 -6.68 -10.77
CA ALA A 173 1.89 -6.95 -12.00
C ALA A 173 1.94 -8.44 -12.36
N GLY A 174 0.79 -9.01 -12.71
CA GLY A 174 0.66 -10.42 -13.07
C GLY A 174 0.66 -11.40 -11.89
N TRP A 175 0.73 -10.94 -10.64
CA TRP A 175 0.57 -11.82 -9.48
C TRP A 175 -0.86 -12.42 -9.44
N ALA A 176 -0.99 -13.71 -9.21
CA ALA A 176 -2.27 -14.42 -9.11
C ALA A 176 -2.13 -15.68 -8.24
N ILE A 177 -3.26 -16.21 -7.76
CA ILE A 177 -3.35 -17.53 -7.15
C ILE A 177 -3.56 -18.55 -8.27
N THR A 178 -2.68 -19.54 -8.40
CA THR A 178 -2.75 -20.53 -9.49
C THR A 178 -3.51 -21.78 -9.10
N ASP A 179 -3.50 -22.14 -7.82
CA ASP A 179 -4.00 -23.42 -7.32
C ASP A 179 -4.85 -23.23 -6.07
N TRP A 180 -5.85 -24.10 -5.91
CA TRP A 180 -6.85 -24.02 -4.85
C TRP A 180 -6.97 -25.37 -4.14
N ALA A 181 -7.04 -25.32 -2.81
CA ALA A 181 -7.34 -26.44 -1.95
C ALA A 181 -8.86 -26.54 -1.67
N GLU A 182 -9.26 -27.51 -0.85
CA GLU A 182 -10.63 -27.62 -0.36
C GLU A 182 -11.00 -26.41 0.51
N ASP A 183 -12.26 -25.98 0.41
CA ASP A 183 -12.76 -24.84 1.17
C ASP A 183 -12.80 -25.17 2.68
N VAL A 184 -12.25 -24.29 3.52
CA VAL A 184 -12.21 -24.47 4.98
C VAL A 184 -13.18 -23.49 5.63
N GLY A 185 -14.22 -24.00 6.27
CA GLY A 185 -15.23 -23.15 6.93
C GLY A 185 -16.01 -22.25 5.96
N GLY A 186 -16.14 -22.66 4.69
CA GLY A 186 -16.84 -21.89 3.65
C GLY A 186 -16.01 -20.75 3.03
N LEU A 187 -14.75 -20.58 3.45
CA LEU A 187 -13.81 -19.67 2.81
C LEU A 187 -12.92 -20.45 1.83
N PRO A 188 -12.76 -19.97 0.59
CA PRO A 188 -11.89 -20.62 -0.36
C PRO A 188 -10.43 -20.49 0.11
N MET A 189 -9.68 -21.59 -0.01
CA MET A 189 -8.30 -21.66 0.47
C MET A 189 -7.34 -21.87 -0.70
N PRO A 190 -6.37 -20.98 -0.95
CA PRO A 190 -5.30 -21.24 -1.89
C PRO A 190 -4.55 -22.52 -1.49
N ASP A 191 -4.16 -23.34 -2.48
CA ASP A 191 -3.16 -24.37 -2.24
C ASP A 191 -1.82 -23.65 -2.16
N PHE A 192 -1.40 -23.28 -0.95
CA PHE A 192 -0.19 -22.48 -0.72
C PHE A 192 1.08 -23.21 -1.19
N GLU A 193 1.12 -24.54 -1.06
CA GLU A 193 2.26 -25.34 -1.51
C GLU A 193 2.41 -25.24 -3.03
N LYS A 194 1.33 -25.45 -3.78
CA LYS A 194 1.37 -25.35 -5.25
C LYS A 194 1.47 -23.92 -5.76
N SER A 195 0.70 -23.00 -5.18
CA SER A 195 0.61 -21.60 -5.63
C SER A 195 1.91 -20.82 -5.43
N PHE A 196 2.68 -21.18 -4.39
CA PHE A 196 3.89 -20.43 -4.02
C PHE A 196 5.16 -21.29 -4.05
N GLY A 197 5.07 -22.53 -4.54
CA GLY A 197 6.20 -23.43 -4.66
C GLY A 197 6.85 -23.75 -3.31
N LEU A 198 6.05 -23.87 -2.26
CA LEU A 198 6.54 -24.15 -0.92
C LEU A 198 6.79 -25.64 -0.78
N SER A 199 8.00 -26.02 -0.40
CA SER A 199 8.29 -27.35 0.12
C SER A 199 8.14 -27.32 1.64
N LYS A 200 7.48 -28.31 2.24
CA LYS A 200 7.67 -28.58 3.67
C LYS A 200 9.17 -28.75 3.91
N GLU A 201 9.76 -27.93 4.77
CA GLU A 201 11.12 -28.18 5.23
C GLU A 201 11.12 -29.57 5.88
N GLY A 202 11.82 -30.52 5.27
CA GLY A 202 12.37 -31.63 6.04
C GLY A 202 13.39 -31.04 7.01
N GLU A 203 13.20 -31.27 8.30
CA GLU A 203 14.11 -30.94 9.42
C GLU A 203 14.90 -29.62 9.28
N LEU A 204 14.30 -28.57 9.84
CA LEU A 204 14.85 -27.25 10.17
C LEU A 204 16.39 -27.21 10.32
N PHE A 205 17.11 -26.64 9.34
CA PHE A 205 18.41 -26.05 9.61
C PHE A 205 18.20 -24.57 9.98
N CYS A 206 18.35 -24.31 11.28
CA CYS A 206 18.42 -22.98 11.86
C CYS A 206 19.46 -22.12 11.12
N LEU A 207 19.01 -21.17 10.30
CA LEU A 207 19.82 -20.06 9.80
C LEU A 207 19.36 -18.75 10.43
N CYS A 208 19.43 -18.70 11.76
CA CYS A 208 19.56 -17.44 12.48
C CYS A 208 21.01 -17.31 12.92
N SER A 209 21.87 -16.77 12.05
CA SER A 209 23.18 -16.19 12.39
C SER A 209 23.85 -15.65 11.13
N SER A 210 23.67 -14.36 10.85
CA SER A 210 24.68 -13.43 10.29
C SER A 210 24.04 -12.39 9.36
N LEU A 211 23.64 -11.26 9.94
CA LEU A 211 23.74 -9.93 9.32
C LEU A 211 23.58 -8.87 10.43
N LEU A 212 24.52 -8.95 11.37
CA LEU A 212 25.05 -7.80 12.07
C LEU A 212 26.49 -7.68 11.57
N LEU A 213 26.69 -6.76 10.61
CA LEU A 213 27.89 -5.95 10.39
C LEU A 213 27.49 -4.81 9.45
#